data_AF-A0A397B6P1-F1
#
_entry.id   AF-A0A397B6P1-F1
#
_cell.length_a   1.000
_cell.length_b   1.000
_cell.length_c   1.000
_cell.angle_alpha   90.00
_cell.angle_beta   90.00
_cell.angle_gamma   90.00
#
_symmetry.space_group_name_H-M   'P 1'
#
loop_
_entity.id
_entity.type
_entity.pdbx_description
1 polymer ?
#
loop_
_entity_poly.entity_id
_entity_poly.type
_entity_poly.pdbx_seq_one_letter_code
_entity_poly.pdbx_strand_id
1 'polypeptide(L)'
;FFIDNNRDLHLTRLSHKGSFKLQAQVDSAAWNDSSEMLVALSDAKVLCWTYPNMVYVDRTLLPDVIESKDGADFHKLASITSFVGPRFTVRRTDGALLAGAVSPYPTVLYEFTSANDWDKAVRLCRFVKTKGLWTCLAGMALHKRHLDTAEVALAAVESVDKLHFVLYVKNLVSEERRMAELALYAGGAVDEAEAILLQAHPTPLVYRAIKMNIRLFRWDRALDLAIKYTTAGGTHVDTVLAYRQRFLAVRLVQHS
;
A
#
# COMPACT_ATOMS: atom_id res chain seq x y z
N PHE A 1 -3.91 -9.08 12.54
CA PHE A 1 -2.81 -10.00 12.21
C PHE A 1 -3.12 -11.35 12.80
N PHE A 2 -2.40 -12.39 12.42
CA PHE A 2 -2.33 -13.65 13.16
C PHE A 2 -0.89 -14.16 13.14
N ILE A 3 -0.52 -14.98 14.12
CA ILE A 3 0.75 -15.70 14.14
C ILE A 3 0.41 -17.17 13.91
N ASP A 4 1.00 -17.79 12.90
CA ASP A 4 0.73 -19.20 12.59
C ASP A 4 1.56 -20.17 13.46
N ASN A 5 1.35 -21.47 13.26
CA ASN A 5 2.08 -22.52 14.01
C ASN A 5 3.60 -22.50 13.77
N ASN A 6 4.06 -21.91 12.66
CA ASN A 6 5.48 -21.74 12.34
C ASN A 6 6.07 -20.46 12.97
N ARG A 7 5.28 -19.73 13.76
CA ARG A 7 5.62 -18.41 14.30
C ARG A 7 5.86 -17.36 13.21
N ASP A 8 5.18 -17.49 12.08
CA ASP A 8 5.15 -16.46 11.07
C ASP A 8 4.02 -15.48 11.37
N LEU A 9 4.35 -14.19 11.42
CA LEU A 9 3.39 -13.10 11.58
C LEU A 9 2.81 -12.74 10.23
N HIS A 10 1.49 -12.84 10.10
CA HIS A 10 0.74 -12.55 8.88
C HIS A 10 -0.20 -11.37 9.07
N LEU A 11 -0.25 -10.51 8.05
CA LEU A 11 -1.24 -9.45 7.90
C LEU A 11 -2.31 -9.89 6.90
N THR A 12 -3.57 -9.63 7.21
CA THR A 12 -4.71 -9.97 6.35
C THR A 12 -5.74 -8.85 6.44
N ARG A 13 -6.33 -8.51 5.30
CA ARG A 13 -7.42 -7.55 5.20
C ARG A 13 -8.73 -8.31 5.04
N LEU A 14 -9.75 -7.98 5.83
CA LEU A 14 -11.03 -8.69 5.81
C LEU A 14 -11.70 -8.69 4.42
N SER A 15 -11.48 -7.65 3.61
CA SER A 15 -12.06 -7.51 2.28
C SER A 15 -11.29 -8.25 1.17
N HIS A 16 -10.06 -8.68 1.41
CA HIS A 16 -9.22 -9.31 0.39
C HIS A 16 -8.89 -10.75 0.77
N LYS A 17 -9.01 -11.66 -0.21
CA LYS A 17 -8.54 -13.03 -0.05
C LYS A 17 -7.01 -13.04 -0.08
N GLY A 18 -6.39 -13.44 1.02
CA GLY A 18 -4.96 -13.69 1.11
C GLY A 18 -4.31 -13.05 2.35
N SER A 19 -3.22 -13.66 2.79
CA SER A 19 -2.35 -13.13 3.83
C SER A 19 -1.01 -12.69 3.26
N PHE A 20 -0.36 -11.75 3.95
CA PHE A 20 1.00 -11.34 3.66
C PHE A 20 1.87 -11.61 4.89
N LYS A 21 2.93 -12.40 4.71
CA LYS A 21 3.91 -12.68 5.76
C LYS A 21 4.75 -11.43 6.02
N LEU A 22 4.62 -10.84 7.21
CA LEU A 22 5.40 -9.69 7.64
C LEU A 22 6.76 -10.08 8.19
N GLN A 23 6.82 -11.13 9.02
CA GLN A 23 8.03 -11.54 9.72
C GLN A 23 7.97 -13.01 10.15
N ALA A 24 9.13 -13.66 10.22
CA ALA A 24 9.28 -15.03 10.75
C ALA A 24 9.77 -15.02 12.20
N GLN A 25 9.61 -16.13 12.91
CA GLN A 25 10.12 -16.30 14.29
C GLN A 25 9.61 -15.21 15.24
N VAL A 26 8.32 -14.91 15.16
CA VAL A 26 7.67 -13.92 16.03
C VAL A 26 7.16 -14.61 17.29
N ASP A 27 7.64 -14.16 18.44
CA ASP A 27 7.20 -14.67 19.74
C ASP A 27 5.86 -14.04 20.16
N SER A 28 5.71 -12.73 19.93
CA SER A 28 4.49 -12.00 20.24
C SER A 28 4.38 -10.75 19.37
N ALA A 29 3.15 -10.29 19.13
CA ALA A 29 2.86 -9.01 18.48
C ALA A 29 1.63 -8.34 19.10
N ALA A 30 1.55 -7.01 19.02
CA ALA A 30 0.41 -6.23 19.50
C ALA A 30 0.18 -4.99 18.62
N TRP A 31 -1.09 -4.70 18.35
CA TRP A 31 -1.50 -3.42 17.77
C TRP A 31 -1.40 -2.31 18.82
N ASN A 32 -1.12 -1.10 18.35
CA ASN A 32 -1.27 0.09 19.15
C ASN A 32 -2.74 0.36 19.48
N ASP A 33 -2.98 1.09 20.58
CA ASP A 33 -4.32 1.40 21.07
C ASP A 33 -5.07 2.43 20.22
N SER A 34 -4.35 3.39 19.67
CA SER A 34 -4.91 4.60 19.03
C SER A 34 -4.46 4.77 17.57
N SER A 35 -3.50 3.97 17.12
CA SER A 35 -2.97 4.00 15.76
C SER A 35 -2.91 2.62 15.12
N GLU A 36 -2.69 2.56 13.81
CA GLU A 36 -2.50 1.30 13.09
C GLU A 36 -1.04 0.80 13.18
N MET A 37 -0.26 1.22 14.19
CA MET A 37 1.09 0.71 14.38
C MET A 37 1.06 -0.72 14.93
N LEU A 38 2.01 -1.55 14.49
CA LEU A 38 2.17 -2.92 14.97
C LEU A 38 3.56 -3.11 15.53
N VAL A 39 3.66 -3.58 16.77
CA VAL A 39 4.94 -3.98 17.38
C VAL A 39 5.01 -5.50 17.51
N ALA A 40 6.19 -6.08 17.28
CA ALA A 40 6.45 -7.49 17.50
C ALA A 40 7.83 -7.75 18.09
N LEU A 41 7.93 -8.85 18.83
CA LEU A 41 9.19 -9.42 19.30
C LEU A 41 9.58 -10.57 18.37
N SER A 42 10.76 -10.49 17.77
CA SER A 42 11.27 -11.48 16.82
C SER A 42 12.78 -11.59 16.95
N ASP A 43 13.28 -12.79 17.22
CA ASP A 43 14.72 -13.11 17.28
C ASP A 43 15.56 -12.07 18.06
N ALA A 44 15.18 -11.83 19.32
CA ALA A 44 15.80 -10.83 20.22
C ALA A 44 15.76 -9.38 19.71
N LYS A 45 14.88 -9.06 18.76
CA LYS A 45 14.63 -7.70 18.28
C LYS A 45 13.21 -7.25 18.57
N VAL A 46 13.06 -5.96 18.77
CA VAL A 46 11.77 -5.27 18.72
C VAL A 46 11.61 -4.70 17.32
N LEU A 47 10.58 -5.16 16.61
CA LEU A 47 10.20 -4.64 15.31
C LEU A 47 8.93 -3.82 15.46
N CYS A 48 8.92 -2.61 14.92
CA CYS A 48 7.77 -1.73 14.89
C CYS A 48 7.46 -1.34 13.44
N TRP A 49 6.37 -1.87 12.91
CA TRP A 49 5.80 -1.38 11.66
C TRP A 49 5.02 -0.11 11.96
N THR A 50 5.59 1.02 11.55
CA THR A 50 4.95 2.33 11.73
C THR A 50 3.70 2.47 10.85
N TYR A 51 3.67 1.82 9.68
CA TYR A 51 2.48 1.74 8.81
C TYR A 51 2.36 0.35 8.15
N PRO A 52 1.83 -0.68 8.85
CA PRO A 52 1.69 -2.04 8.32
C PRO A 52 0.81 -2.12 7.07
N ASN A 53 -0.17 -1.21 6.95
CA ASN A 53 -1.04 -1.09 5.79
C ASN A 53 -0.29 -0.75 4.49
N MET A 54 1.00 -0.37 4.57
CA MET A 54 1.88 -0.24 3.41
C MET A 54 1.89 -1.48 2.52
N VAL A 55 1.68 -2.68 3.08
CA VAL A 55 1.56 -3.95 2.31
C VAL A 55 0.49 -3.88 1.21
N TYR A 56 -0.58 -3.12 1.45
CA TYR A 56 -1.73 -2.95 0.56
C TYR A 56 -1.67 -1.65 -0.24
N VAL A 57 -0.69 -0.79 0.01
CA VAL A 57 -0.50 0.47 -0.72
C VAL A 57 0.65 0.31 -1.70
N ASP A 58 1.83 0.00 -1.18
CA ASP A 58 3.03 -0.24 -1.96
C ASP A 58 4.04 -1.09 -1.18
N ARG A 59 4.13 -2.37 -1.53
CA ARG A 59 5.04 -3.32 -0.86
C ARG A 59 6.51 -2.94 -0.98
N THR A 60 6.89 -2.19 -2.01
CA THR A 60 8.30 -1.79 -2.20
C THR A 60 8.73 -0.72 -1.20
N LEU A 61 7.78 -0.02 -0.57
CA LEU A 61 8.03 0.97 0.49
C LEU A 61 7.98 0.36 1.90
N LEU A 62 7.52 -0.89 2.03
CA LEU A 62 7.38 -1.56 3.32
C LEU A 62 8.68 -1.58 4.16
N PRO A 63 9.88 -1.84 3.59
CA PRO A 63 11.10 -1.91 4.38
C PRO A 63 11.45 -0.59 5.09
N ASP A 64 11.10 0.55 4.49
CA ASP A 64 11.42 1.87 5.02
C ASP A 64 10.53 2.26 6.22
N VAL A 65 9.36 1.62 6.39
CA VAL A 65 8.41 1.90 7.48
C VAL A 65 8.55 0.94 8.67
N ILE A 66 9.61 0.15 8.72
CA ILE A 66 9.93 -0.77 9.82
C ILE A 66 11.07 -0.19 10.65
N GLU A 67 10.80 0.08 11.92
CA GLU A 67 11.84 0.39 12.90
C GLU A 67 12.26 -0.90 13.60
N SER A 68 13.58 -1.15 13.68
CA SER A 68 14.14 -2.28 14.42
C SER A 68 15.01 -1.74 15.55
N LYS A 69 14.83 -2.31 16.75
CA LYS A 69 15.67 -2.04 17.93
C LYS A 69 16.12 -3.34 18.56
N ASP A 70 17.21 -3.27 19.32
CA ASP A 70 17.62 -4.38 20.16
C ASP A 70 16.53 -4.67 21.21
N GLY A 71 16.23 -5.94 21.41
CA GLY A 71 15.23 -6.46 22.33
C GLY A 71 15.77 -7.61 23.18
N ALA A 72 17.10 -7.75 23.28
CA ALA A 72 17.73 -8.82 24.04
C ALA A 72 17.19 -8.95 25.48
N ASP A 73 16.87 -7.82 26.14
CA ASP A 73 16.36 -7.77 27.51
C ASP A 73 15.00 -8.48 27.70
N PHE A 74 14.22 -8.61 26.63
CA PHE A 74 12.91 -9.26 26.67
C PHE A 74 13.01 -10.79 26.69
N HIS A 75 14.15 -11.36 26.27
CA HIS A 75 14.36 -12.81 26.13
C HIS A 75 13.33 -13.52 25.22
N LYS A 76 13.54 -14.83 25.01
CA LYS A 76 12.67 -15.65 24.15
C LYS A 76 11.31 -15.92 24.79
N LEU A 77 10.28 -16.06 23.97
CA LEU A 77 8.90 -16.39 24.37
C LEU A 77 8.21 -15.34 25.26
N ALA A 78 8.69 -14.10 25.20
CA ALA A 78 8.06 -13.00 25.90
C ALA A 78 6.77 -12.56 25.19
N SER A 79 5.78 -12.14 25.97
CA SER A 79 4.46 -11.74 25.46
C SER A 79 4.25 -10.24 25.61
N ILE A 80 3.89 -9.55 24.52
CA ILE A 80 3.53 -8.14 24.58
C ILE A 80 2.12 -8.04 25.16
N THR A 81 1.98 -7.34 26.28
CA THR A 81 0.71 -7.22 27.02
C THR A 81 -0.08 -5.97 26.64
N SER A 82 0.60 -4.86 26.32
CA SER A 82 -0.04 -3.64 25.84
C SER A 82 0.89 -2.82 24.96
N PHE A 83 0.31 -2.03 24.07
CA PHE A 83 1.01 -1.02 23.27
C PHE A 83 0.15 0.25 23.21
N VAL A 84 0.55 1.27 23.97
CA VAL A 84 -0.23 2.50 24.21
C VAL A 84 0.65 3.70 23.90
N GLY A 85 0.21 4.52 22.93
CA GLY A 85 1.05 5.61 22.41
C GLY A 85 2.43 5.09 21.97
N PRO A 86 3.56 5.69 22.39
CA PRO A 86 4.88 5.21 22.00
C PRO A 86 5.44 4.09 22.89
N ARG A 87 4.72 3.63 23.92
CA ARG A 87 5.23 2.68 24.91
C ARG A 87 4.51 1.34 24.82
N PHE A 88 5.26 0.25 24.98
CA PHE A 88 4.71 -1.08 25.07
C PHE A 88 5.20 -1.79 26.32
N THR A 89 4.42 -2.75 26.81
CA THR A 89 4.77 -3.57 27.96
C THR A 89 4.91 -5.02 27.53
N VAL A 90 5.89 -5.71 28.10
CA VAL A 90 6.22 -7.09 27.80
C VAL A 90 6.27 -7.88 29.10
N ARG A 91 5.57 -9.01 29.13
CA ARG A 91 5.68 -10.02 30.17
C ARG A 91 6.63 -11.11 29.73
N ARG A 92 7.74 -11.23 30.46
CA ARG A 92 8.73 -12.29 30.30
C ARG A 92 8.20 -13.63 30.83
N THR A 93 8.88 -14.71 30.47
CA THR A 93 8.57 -16.08 30.93
C THR A 93 8.76 -16.27 32.43
N ASP A 94 9.64 -15.49 33.06
CA ASP A 94 9.83 -15.43 34.52
C ASP A 94 8.75 -14.59 35.24
N GLY A 95 7.79 -14.03 34.51
CA GLY A 95 6.71 -13.20 35.04
C GLY A 95 7.07 -11.72 35.20
N ALA A 96 8.32 -11.32 34.96
CA ALA A 96 8.73 -9.91 35.04
C ALA A 96 8.02 -9.08 33.95
N LEU A 97 7.58 -7.88 34.34
CA LEU A 97 7.00 -6.88 33.42
C LEU A 97 8.06 -5.84 33.08
N LEU A 98 8.43 -5.80 31.80
CA LEU A 98 9.35 -4.81 31.25
C LEU A 98 8.59 -3.83 30.36
N ALA A 99 9.06 -2.58 30.32
CA ALA A 99 8.55 -1.56 29.43
C ALA A 99 9.56 -1.26 28.33
N GLY A 100 9.09 -1.13 27.10
CA GLY A 100 9.86 -0.67 25.95
C GLY A 100 9.21 0.55 25.29
N ALA A 101 9.93 1.21 24.40
CA ALA A 101 9.44 2.37 23.68
C ALA A 101 9.88 2.38 22.20
N VAL A 102 8.95 2.79 21.34
CA VAL A 102 9.19 3.07 19.92
C VAL A 102 9.30 4.58 19.69
N SER A 103 9.58 5.01 18.46
CA SER A 103 9.55 6.43 18.12
C SER A 103 8.14 7.02 18.37
N PRO A 104 8.01 8.21 18.99
CA PRO A 104 6.72 8.86 19.19
C PRO A 104 6.23 9.64 17.95
N TYR A 105 7.09 9.86 16.94
CA TYR A 105 6.70 10.67 15.78
C TYR A 105 5.63 10.01 14.90
N PRO A 106 5.65 8.68 14.66
CA PRO A 106 4.57 8.01 13.95
C PRO A 106 3.20 8.16 14.64
N THR A 107 3.11 8.08 15.98
CA THR A 107 1.81 8.25 16.67
C THR A 107 1.25 9.66 16.45
N VAL A 108 2.10 10.70 16.55
CA VAL A 108 1.70 12.09 16.23
C VAL A 108 1.32 12.24 14.74
N LEU A 109 2.00 11.51 13.84
CA LEU A 109 1.65 11.50 12.42
C LEU A 109 0.26 10.90 12.18
N TYR A 110 -0.13 9.83 12.89
CA TYR A 110 -1.49 9.28 12.84
C TYR A 110 -2.52 10.30 13.34
N GLU A 111 -2.24 11.06 14.39
CA GLU A 111 -3.14 12.10 14.89
C GLU A 111 -3.40 13.17 13.82
N PHE A 112 -2.34 13.72 13.21
CA PHE A 112 -2.48 14.73 12.14
C PHE A 112 -3.20 14.20 10.91
N THR A 113 -2.86 12.99 10.46
CA THR A 113 -3.51 12.40 9.29
C THR A 113 -4.97 12.04 9.58
N SER A 114 -5.32 11.64 10.80
CA SER A 114 -6.70 11.40 11.22
C SER A 114 -7.53 12.68 11.29
N ALA A 115 -6.91 13.78 11.73
CA ALA A 115 -7.52 15.12 11.73
C ALA A 115 -7.55 15.81 10.35
N ASN A 116 -7.04 15.17 9.28
CA ASN A 116 -6.82 15.77 7.96
C ASN A 116 -5.90 17.01 7.96
N ASP A 117 -5.05 17.15 8.98
CA ASP A 117 -4.06 18.23 9.13
C ASP A 117 -2.75 17.90 8.40
N TRP A 118 -2.81 17.75 7.07
CA TRP A 118 -1.67 17.32 6.25
C TRP A 118 -0.48 18.29 6.30
N ASP A 119 -0.71 19.59 6.45
CA ASP A 119 0.36 20.58 6.60
C ASP A 119 1.19 20.36 7.86
N LYS A 120 0.54 19.99 8.98
CA LYS A 120 1.24 19.67 10.23
C LYS A 120 2.04 18.37 10.09
N ALA A 121 1.49 17.37 9.41
CA ALA A 121 2.18 16.12 9.10
C ALA A 121 3.46 16.37 8.26
N VAL A 122 3.38 17.21 7.22
CA VAL A 122 4.54 17.59 6.40
C VAL A 122 5.57 18.36 7.22
N ARG A 123 5.14 19.32 8.07
CA ARG A 123 6.05 20.07 8.96
C ARG A 123 6.77 19.15 9.94
N LEU A 124 6.07 18.17 10.51
CA LEU A 124 6.66 17.15 11.38
C LEU A 124 7.73 16.35 10.63
N CYS A 125 7.45 15.89 9.41
CA CYS A 125 8.42 15.15 8.61
C CYS A 125 9.66 15.99 8.24
N ARG A 126 9.47 17.28 7.92
CA ARG A 126 10.58 18.25 7.70
C ARG A 126 11.40 18.50 8.95
N PHE A 127 10.79 18.43 10.13
CA PHE A 127 11.47 18.60 11.41
C PHE A 127 12.31 17.36 11.78
N VAL A 128 11.72 16.16 11.68
CA VAL A 128 12.38 14.90 12.07
C VAL A 128 13.41 14.44 11.03
N LYS A 129 13.19 14.73 9.74
CA LYS A 129 14.13 14.45 8.63
C LYS A 129 14.53 12.97 8.48
N THR A 130 13.63 12.04 8.79
CA THR A 130 13.87 10.60 8.60
C THR A 130 13.13 10.05 7.40
N LYS A 131 13.80 9.21 6.60
CA LYS A 131 13.21 8.55 5.44
C LYS A 131 11.98 7.72 5.81
N GLY A 132 12.03 6.99 6.92
CA GLY A 132 10.92 6.14 7.35
C GLY A 132 9.65 6.91 7.70
N LEU A 133 9.77 8.09 8.33
CA LEU A 133 8.61 8.93 8.64
C LEU A 133 8.01 9.55 7.37
N TRP A 134 8.85 10.02 6.44
CA TRP A 134 8.39 10.47 5.12
C TRP A 134 7.71 9.36 4.33
N THR A 135 8.24 8.14 4.39
CA THR A 135 7.65 6.98 3.69
C THR A 135 6.32 6.58 4.32
N CYS A 136 6.21 6.66 5.65
CA CYS A 136 4.96 6.48 6.38
C CYS A 136 3.91 7.51 5.95
N LEU A 137 4.28 8.80 5.87
CA LEU A 137 3.41 9.86 5.36
C LEU A 137 2.98 9.62 3.91
N ALA A 138 3.91 9.20 3.04
CA ALA A 138 3.59 8.85 1.65
C ALA A 138 2.55 7.73 1.57
N GLY A 139 2.72 6.66 2.36
CA GLY A 139 1.77 5.55 2.43
C GLY A 139 0.38 5.98 2.90
N MET A 140 0.32 6.78 3.97
CA MET A 140 -0.94 7.32 4.50
C MET A 140 -1.64 8.25 3.49
N ALA A 141 -0.87 9.11 2.82
CA ALA A 141 -1.39 10.03 1.81
C ALA A 141 -1.92 9.29 0.57
N LEU A 142 -1.20 8.27 0.08
CA LEU A 142 -1.65 7.43 -1.02
C LEU A 142 -2.92 6.64 -0.63
N HIS A 143 -2.97 6.08 0.57
CA HIS A 143 -4.15 5.37 1.08
C HIS A 143 -5.38 6.27 1.17
N LYS A 144 -5.23 7.50 1.70
CA LYS A 144 -6.29 8.51 1.78
C LYS A 144 -6.49 9.30 0.47
N ARG A 145 -5.76 8.97 -0.60
CA ARG A 145 -5.82 9.62 -1.92
C ARG A 145 -5.49 11.12 -1.90
N HIS A 146 -4.71 11.58 -0.92
CA HIS A 146 -4.26 12.96 -0.80
C HIS A 146 -2.98 13.17 -1.64
N LEU A 147 -3.16 13.41 -2.94
CA LEU A 147 -2.07 13.38 -3.92
C LEU A 147 -1.01 14.48 -3.73
N ASP A 148 -1.40 15.65 -3.22
CA ASP A 148 -0.45 16.76 -2.98
C ASP A 148 0.57 16.39 -1.91
N THR A 149 0.13 15.77 -0.82
CA THR A 149 1.05 15.30 0.23
C THR A 149 1.84 14.08 -0.22
N ALA A 150 1.23 13.19 -0.99
CA ALA A 150 1.93 12.04 -1.56
C ALA A 150 3.08 12.50 -2.46
N GLU A 151 2.88 13.51 -3.31
CA GLU A 151 3.93 14.10 -4.15
C GLU A 151 5.10 14.61 -3.31
N VAL A 152 4.83 15.47 -2.31
CA VAL A 152 5.87 16.03 -1.44
C VAL A 152 6.63 14.93 -0.69
N ALA A 153 5.92 13.94 -0.17
CA ALA A 153 6.52 12.86 0.59
C ALA A 153 7.35 11.91 -0.28
N LEU A 154 6.85 11.52 -1.47
CA LEU A 154 7.58 10.66 -2.40
C LEU A 154 8.80 11.35 -2.99
N ALA A 155 8.73 12.67 -3.21
CA ALA A 155 9.88 13.49 -3.58
C ALA A 155 10.94 13.51 -2.46
N ALA A 156 10.52 13.65 -1.20
CA ALA A 156 11.43 13.62 -0.05
C ALA A 156 12.08 12.25 0.19
N VAL A 157 11.43 11.16 -0.26
CA VAL A 157 11.96 9.77 -0.21
C VAL A 157 12.80 9.44 -1.46
N GLU A 158 12.87 10.34 -2.45
CA GLU A 158 13.58 10.15 -3.72
C GLU A 158 13.05 8.96 -4.55
N SER A 159 11.75 8.65 -4.40
CA SER A 159 11.10 7.55 -5.11
C SER A 159 10.58 8.00 -6.49
N VAL A 160 11.50 8.22 -7.42
CA VAL A 160 11.25 8.85 -8.73
C VAL A 160 10.13 8.16 -9.53
N ASP A 161 10.12 6.83 -9.61
CA ASP A 161 9.09 6.08 -10.35
C ASP A 161 7.68 6.32 -9.79
N LYS A 162 7.57 6.33 -8.46
CA LYS A 162 6.30 6.53 -7.75
C LYS A 162 5.83 7.98 -7.86
N LEU A 163 6.77 8.92 -7.79
CA LEU A 163 6.51 10.33 -8.01
C LEU A 163 5.98 10.59 -9.43
N HIS A 164 6.61 10.00 -10.45
CA HIS A 164 6.12 10.08 -11.83
C HIS A 164 4.70 9.55 -11.98
N PHE A 165 4.38 8.44 -11.32
CA PHE A 165 3.02 7.92 -11.31
C PHE A 165 2.03 8.90 -10.66
N VAL A 166 2.34 9.46 -9.48
CA VAL A 166 1.48 10.44 -8.81
C VAL A 166 1.26 11.68 -9.68
N LEU A 167 2.30 12.20 -10.31
CA LEU A 167 2.20 13.34 -11.24
C LEU A 167 1.33 13.01 -12.46
N TYR A 168 1.47 11.82 -13.04
CA TYR A 168 0.59 11.34 -14.10
C TYR A 168 -0.88 11.32 -13.65
N VAL A 169 -1.14 10.78 -12.46
CA VAL A 169 -2.50 10.67 -11.89
C VAL A 169 -3.11 12.04 -11.56
N LYS A 170 -2.31 13.00 -11.07
CA LYS A 170 -2.76 14.38 -10.82
C LYS A 170 -3.19 15.10 -12.10
N ASN A 171 -2.52 14.83 -13.22
CA ASN A 171 -2.85 15.40 -14.52
C ASN A 171 -4.10 14.78 -15.18
N LEU A 172 -4.73 13.78 -14.56
CA LEU A 172 -5.97 13.20 -15.05
C LEU A 172 -7.16 14.10 -14.68
N VAL A 173 -7.94 14.47 -15.71
CA VAL A 173 -9.13 15.32 -15.59
C VAL A 173 -10.31 14.58 -14.93
N SER A 174 -10.52 13.29 -15.27
CA SER A 174 -11.62 12.48 -14.70
C SER A 174 -11.21 11.86 -13.36
N GLU A 175 -12.07 12.03 -12.37
CA GLU A 175 -11.90 11.48 -11.03
C GLU A 175 -12.00 9.95 -11.03
N GLU A 176 -12.92 9.38 -11.80
CA GLU A 176 -13.10 7.93 -11.92
C GLU A 176 -11.85 7.28 -12.51
N ARG A 177 -11.24 7.95 -13.50
CA ARG A 177 -9.98 7.49 -14.08
C ARG A 177 -8.83 7.55 -13.06
N ARG A 178 -8.77 8.61 -12.25
CA ARG A 178 -7.81 8.74 -11.16
C ARG A 178 -8.01 7.61 -10.13
N MET A 179 -9.24 7.34 -9.74
CA MET A 179 -9.58 6.26 -8.81
C MET A 179 -9.20 4.88 -9.36
N ALA A 180 -9.48 4.62 -10.64
CA ALA A 180 -9.10 3.36 -11.28
C ALA A 180 -7.57 3.16 -11.32
N GLU A 181 -6.80 4.18 -11.70
CA GLU A 181 -5.33 4.08 -11.72
C GLU A 181 -4.75 3.90 -10.30
N LEU A 182 -5.32 4.56 -9.27
CA LEU A 182 -4.92 4.35 -7.88
C LEU A 182 -5.26 2.93 -7.36
N ALA A 183 -6.39 2.36 -7.79
CA ALA A 183 -6.75 0.98 -7.45
C ALA A 183 -5.79 -0.04 -8.09
N LEU A 184 -5.31 0.24 -9.32
CA LEU A 184 -4.27 -0.57 -9.95
C LEU A 184 -2.94 -0.48 -9.19
N TYR A 185 -2.59 0.72 -8.71
CA TYR A 185 -1.37 0.94 -7.95
C TYR A 185 -1.34 0.13 -6.65
N ALA A 186 -2.44 0.12 -5.89
CA ALA A 186 -2.57 -0.47 -4.55
C ALA A 186 -2.63 -2.02 -4.51
N GLY A 187 -1.96 -2.71 -5.45
CA GLY A 187 -1.84 -4.17 -5.45
C GLY A 187 -2.71 -4.91 -6.46
N GLY A 188 -3.08 -4.24 -7.56
CA GLY A 188 -3.65 -4.92 -8.73
C GLY A 188 -5.09 -5.39 -8.55
N ALA A 189 -5.93 -4.60 -7.88
CA ALA A 189 -7.38 -4.81 -7.87
C ALA A 189 -7.98 -4.46 -9.24
N VAL A 190 -7.60 -5.22 -10.27
CA VAL A 190 -7.92 -4.88 -11.65
C VAL A 190 -9.42 -4.94 -11.92
N ASP A 191 -10.12 -5.82 -11.21
CA ASP A 191 -11.57 -5.96 -11.34
C ASP A 191 -12.29 -4.78 -10.66
N GLU A 192 -11.75 -4.25 -9.56
CA GLU A 192 -12.23 -3.02 -8.94
C GLU A 192 -11.98 -1.81 -9.86
N ALA A 193 -10.78 -1.70 -10.41
CA ALA A 193 -10.44 -0.63 -11.36
C ALA A 193 -11.32 -0.69 -12.62
N GLU A 194 -11.61 -1.89 -13.14
CA GLU A 194 -12.54 -2.08 -14.26
C GLU A 194 -13.95 -1.65 -13.88
N ALA A 195 -14.44 -2.06 -12.71
CA ALA A 195 -15.77 -1.69 -12.23
C ALA A 195 -15.92 -0.17 -12.09
N ILE A 196 -14.92 0.52 -11.52
CA ILE A 196 -14.90 1.99 -11.39
C ILE A 196 -15.05 2.66 -12.77
N LEU A 197 -14.32 2.19 -13.77
CA LEU A 197 -14.38 2.78 -15.12
C LEU A 197 -15.71 2.51 -15.83
N LEU A 198 -16.30 1.33 -15.63
CA LEU A 198 -17.57 0.96 -16.24
C LEU A 198 -18.78 1.62 -15.58
N GLN A 199 -18.69 1.91 -14.28
CA GLN A 199 -19.73 2.58 -13.50
C GLN A 199 -19.59 4.11 -13.49
N ALA A 200 -18.61 4.65 -14.20
CA ALA A 200 -18.37 6.09 -14.28
C ALA A 200 -19.59 6.84 -14.83
N HIS A 201 -19.89 7.99 -14.21
CA HIS A 201 -20.97 8.90 -14.61
C HIS A 201 -20.38 10.22 -15.11
N PRO A 202 -20.97 10.90 -16.13
CA PRO A 202 -22.27 10.61 -16.77
C PRO A 202 -22.23 9.53 -17.86
N THR A 203 -21.05 9.16 -18.37
CA THR A 203 -20.91 8.11 -19.39
C THR A 203 -19.82 7.10 -18.99
N PRO A 204 -20.08 5.78 -19.15
CA PRO A 204 -19.09 4.75 -18.89
C PRO A 204 -17.81 4.94 -19.70
N LEU A 205 -16.65 4.83 -19.05
CA LEU A 205 -15.34 5.00 -19.66
C LEU A 205 -14.84 3.69 -20.29
N VAL A 206 -15.66 3.07 -21.15
CA VAL A 206 -15.43 1.74 -21.74
C VAL A 206 -14.08 1.65 -22.45
N TYR A 207 -13.75 2.62 -23.30
CA TYR A 207 -12.47 2.64 -24.00
C TYR A 207 -11.26 2.63 -23.04
N ARG A 208 -11.38 3.31 -21.89
CA ARG A 208 -10.33 3.31 -20.86
C ARG A 208 -10.21 1.95 -20.18
N ALA A 209 -11.33 1.28 -19.88
CA ALA A 209 -11.34 -0.07 -19.34
C ALA A 209 -10.71 -1.08 -20.33
N ILE A 210 -11.00 -0.96 -21.62
CA ILE A 210 -10.39 -1.78 -22.68
C ILE A 210 -8.88 -1.52 -22.74
N LYS A 211 -8.46 -0.25 -22.81
CA LYS A 211 -7.03 0.11 -22.88
C LYS A 211 -6.26 -0.34 -21.64
N MET A 212 -6.88 -0.29 -20.46
CA MET A 212 -6.33 -0.83 -19.22
C MET A 212 -6.10 -2.35 -19.33
N ASN A 213 -7.10 -3.10 -19.78
CA ASN A 213 -6.98 -4.55 -19.97
C ASN A 213 -5.90 -4.92 -20.99
N ILE A 214 -5.76 -4.16 -22.08
CA ILE A 214 -4.67 -4.32 -23.05
C ILE A 214 -3.29 -4.09 -22.40
N ARG A 215 -3.12 -3.02 -21.61
CA ARG A 215 -1.85 -2.73 -20.88
C ARG A 215 -1.46 -3.86 -19.93
N LEU A 216 -2.45 -4.59 -19.40
CA LEU A 216 -2.28 -5.71 -18.49
C LEU A 216 -2.25 -7.06 -19.21
N PHE A 217 -2.19 -7.08 -20.55
CA PHE A 217 -2.19 -8.26 -21.40
C PHE A 217 -3.42 -9.18 -21.24
N ARG A 218 -4.53 -8.67 -20.68
CA ARG A 218 -5.83 -9.36 -20.56
C ARG A 218 -6.63 -9.20 -21.85
N TRP A 219 -6.10 -9.74 -22.94
CA TRP A 219 -6.62 -9.54 -24.29
C TRP A 219 -8.04 -10.05 -24.48
N ASP A 220 -8.38 -11.21 -23.91
CA ASP A 220 -9.69 -11.83 -24.08
C ASP A 220 -10.75 -10.99 -23.35
N ARG A 221 -10.45 -10.55 -22.13
CA ARG A 221 -11.32 -9.62 -21.39
C ARG A 221 -11.48 -8.28 -22.10
N ALA A 222 -10.42 -7.75 -22.72
CA ALA A 222 -10.48 -6.53 -23.50
C ALA A 222 -11.43 -6.68 -24.72
N LEU A 223 -11.41 -7.83 -25.39
CA LEU A 223 -12.29 -8.15 -26.50
C LEU A 223 -13.74 -8.31 -26.05
N ASP A 224 -13.98 -9.03 -24.94
CA ASP A 224 -15.32 -9.21 -24.37
C ASP A 224 -15.97 -7.86 -24.06
N LEU A 225 -15.23 -6.94 -23.43
CA LEU A 225 -15.71 -5.60 -23.15
C LEU A 225 -16.00 -4.82 -24.44
N ALA A 226 -15.14 -4.95 -25.46
CA ALA A 226 -15.32 -4.28 -26.74
C ALA A 226 -16.58 -4.77 -27.47
N ILE A 227 -16.90 -6.07 -27.41
CA ILE A 227 -18.10 -6.66 -28.00
C ILE A 227 -19.33 -6.24 -27.19
N LYS A 228 -19.30 -6.39 -25.86
CA LYS A 228 -20.44 -6.14 -24.97
C LYS A 228 -20.93 -4.69 -25.01
N TYR A 229 -20.01 -3.74 -25.09
CA TYR A 229 -20.33 -2.31 -25.10
C TYR A 229 -20.29 -1.70 -26.50
N THR A 230 -20.56 -2.51 -27.54
CA THR A 230 -20.78 -2.02 -28.90
C THR A 230 -21.99 -1.09 -28.93
N THR A 231 -21.82 0.10 -29.50
CA THR A 231 -22.92 1.07 -29.65
C THR A 231 -23.12 1.43 -31.12
N ALA A 232 -24.25 2.08 -31.45
CA ALA A 232 -24.54 2.56 -32.80
C ALA A 232 -23.49 3.56 -33.34
N GLY A 233 -22.70 4.18 -32.45
CA GLY A 233 -21.61 5.10 -32.80
C GLY A 233 -20.26 4.43 -33.06
N GLY A 234 -20.14 3.09 -32.94
CA GLY A 234 -18.93 2.33 -33.28
C GLY A 234 -18.55 1.22 -32.29
N THR A 235 -17.63 0.37 -32.74
CA THR A 235 -17.06 -0.79 -32.02
C THR A 235 -15.59 -0.56 -31.66
N HIS A 236 -15.15 -1.01 -30.49
CA HIS A 236 -13.72 -1.00 -30.12
C HIS A 236 -12.98 -2.28 -30.51
N VAL A 237 -13.64 -3.23 -31.20
CA VAL A 237 -13.07 -4.53 -31.57
C VAL A 237 -11.81 -4.37 -32.43
N ASP A 238 -11.87 -3.54 -33.48
CA ASP A 238 -10.73 -3.29 -34.37
C ASP A 238 -9.54 -2.70 -33.61
N THR A 239 -9.81 -1.88 -32.59
CA THR A 239 -8.75 -1.32 -31.75
C THR A 239 -8.03 -2.45 -30.99
N VAL A 240 -8.77 -3.36 -30.35
CA VAL A 240 -8.18 -4.49 -29.63
C VAL A 240 -7.35 -5.37 -30.57
N LEU A 241 -7.88 -5.67 -31.76
CA LEU A 241 -7.20 -6.48 -32.77
C LEU A 241 -5.91 -5.81 -33.27
N ALA A 242 -5.96 -4.51 -33.58
CA ALA A 242 -4.79 -3.76 -34.02
C ALA A 242 -3.67 -3.73 -32.95
N TYR A 243 -4.03 -3.49 -31.68
CA TYR A 243 -3.05 -3.55 -30.58
C TYR A 243 -2.47 -4.97 -30.41
N ARG A 244 -3.28 -6.02 -30.57
CA ARG A 244 -2.82 -7.40 -30.46
C ARG A 244 -1.90 -7.80 -31.61
N GLN A 245 -2.23 -7.42 -32.85
CA GLN A 245 -1.36 -7.64 -34.01
C GLN A 245 -0.01 -6.95 -33.83
N ARG A 246 0.01 -5.68 -33.41
CA ARG A 246 1.26 -4.96 -33.13
C ARG A 246 2.09 -5.63 -32.04
N PHE A 247 1.44 -6.09 -30.97
CA PHE A 247 2.11 -6.82 -29.89
C PHE A 247 2.75 -8.13 -30.39
N LEU A 248 2.05 -8.91 -31.21
CA LEU A 248 2.56 -10.16 -31.78
C LEU A 248 3.70 -9.90 -32.77
N ALA A 249 3.61 -8.86 -33.62
CA ALA A 249 4.65 -8.51 -34.58
C ALA A 249 5.99 -8.15 -33.90
N VAL A 250 5.95 -7.36 -32.83
CA VAL A 250 7.16 -7.01 -32.06
C VAL A 250 7.81 -8.25 -31.45
N ARG A 251 7.01 -9.22 -31.00
CA ARG A 251 7.51 -10.46 -30.40
C ARG A 251 8.18 -11.38 -31.42
N LEU A 252 7.69 -11.43 -32.65
CA LEU A 252 8.28 -12.23 -33.73
C LEU A 252 9.66 -11.71 -34.15
N VAL A 253 9.85 -10.38 -34.15
CA VAL A 253 11.13 -9.73 -34.50
C VAL A 253 12.21 -9.93 -33.43
N GLN A 254 11.85 -10.19 -32.17
CA GLN A 254 12.81 -10.44 -31.08
C GLN A 254 13.33 -11.88 -31.04
N HIS A 255 12.72 -12.79 -31.81
CA HIS A 255 13.09 -14.21 -31.88
C HIS A 255 13.67 -14.63 -33.24
N SER A 256 13.97 -13.67 -34.11
CA SER A 256 14.65 -13.84 -35.41
C SER A 256 16.02 -13.17 -35.37
#